data_AF-A0A150FPJ9-F1
#
_entry.id   AF-A0A150FPJ9-F1
#
_cell.length_a   1.000
_cell.length_b   1.000
_cell.length_c   1.000
_cell.angle_alpha   90.00
_cell.angle_beta   90.00
_cell.angle_gamma   90.00
#
_symmetry.space_group_name_H-M   'P 1'
#
loop_
_entity.id
_entity.type
_entity.pdbx_description
1 polymer ?
#
loop_
_entity_poly.entity_id
_entity_poly.type
_entity_poly.pdbx_seq_one_letter_code
_entity_poly.pdbx_strand_id
1 'polypeptide(L)'
;MNGEIFSYLYEKLFEIGALDVYTQSIYMKKNRPAVKLSVLCIEKDLNNICTEILKQTTTFGVRYKKLSRMVLERRNIKVKSKFGNIFIKVAYYDGRILKYTPEYEQCKEISKNFNIPIRVVYDEINHEISKYIKTLSKGD
;
A
#
# COMPACT_ATOMS: atom_id res chain seq x y z
N MET A 1 15.24 -2.92 21.34
CA MET A 1 14.73 -3.87 20.35
C MET A 1 15.53 -3.70 19.07
N ASN A 2 16.07 -4.79 18.49
CA ASN A 2 16.89 -4.76 17.28
C ASN A 2 16.02 -4.48 16.03
N GLY A 3 16.57 -3.78 15.04
CA GLY A 3 15.93 -3.51 13.74
C GLY A 3 15.56 -4.78 12.97
N GLU A 4 16.38 -5.83 13.06
CA GLU A 4 16.12 -7.12 12.38
C GLU A 4 14.81 -7.77 12.83
N ILE A 5 14.43 -7.61 14.10
CA ILE A 5 13.17 -8.15 14.61
C ILE A 5 11.98 -7.46 13.93
N PHE A 6 12.09 -6.18 13.60
CA PHE A 6 11.03 -5.49 12.85
C PHE A 6 10.90 -6.03 11.44
N SER A 7 11.99 -6.41 10.77
CA SER A 7 11.90 -7.01 9.43
C SER A 7 11.09 -8.30 9.44
N TYR A 8 11.41 -9.21 10.36
CA TYR A 8 10.66 -10.46 10.53
C TYR A 8 9.20 -10.21 10.95
N LEU A 9 8.99 -9.29 11.90
CA LEU A 9 7.66 -8.97 12.40
C LEU A 9 6.78 -8.36 11.29
N TYR A 10 7.33 -7.53 10.39
CA TYR A 10 6.56 -6.97 9.28
C TYR A 10 6.00 -8.09 8.40
N GLU A 11 6.82 -9.04 7.98
CA GLU A 11 6.40 -10.19 7.18
C GLU A 11 5.29 -10.98 7.88
N LYS A 12 5.50 -11.33 9.16
CA LYS A 12 4.50 -12.06 9.95
C LYS A 12 3.19 -11.32 10.13
N LEU A 13 3.23 -10.01 10.37
CA LEU A 13 2.03 -9.20 10.50
C LEU A 13 1.22 -9.18 9.19
N PHE A 14 1.88 -9.07 8.03
CA PHE A 14 1.19 -9.14 6.74
C PHE A 14 0.61 -10.53 6.46
N GLU A 15 1.33 -11.61 6.79
CA GLU A 15 0.82 -12.98 6.66
C GLU A 15 -0.48 -13.21 7.43
N ILE A 16 -0.62 -12.61 8.63
CA ILE A 16 -1.80 -12.78 9.49
C ILE A 16 -2.89 -11.71 9.28
N GLY A 17 -2.81 -10.92 8.22
CA GLY A 17 -3.89 -10.02 7.79
C GLY A 17 -3.74 -8.55 8.16
N ALA A 18 -2.54 -8.08 8.52
CA ALA A 18 -2.28 -6.64 8.60
C ALA A 18 -2.54 -5.97 7.24
N LEU A 19 -3.28 -4.87 7.25
CA LEU A 19 -3.53 -4.02 6.09
C LEU A 19 -2.39 -3.03 5.84
N ASP A 20 -1.71 -2.61 6.91
CA ASP A 20 -0.58 -1.70 6.87
C ASP A 20 0.25 -1.83 8.16
N VAL A 21 1.56 -1.68 8.05
CA VAL A 21 2.51 -1.76 9.17
C VAL A 21 3.56 -0.67 9.00
N TYR A 22 3.70 0.20 10.00
CA TYR A 22 4.70 1.25 9.98
C TYR A 22 5.34 1.48 11.34
N THR A 23 6.50 2.13 11.31
CA THR A 23 7.27 2.50 12.49
C THR A 23 7.59 3.99 12.50
N GLN A 24 7.68 4.57 13.70
CA GLN A 24 8.08 5.97 13.88
C GLN A 24 9.16 6.07 14.96
N SER A 25 10.24 6.79 14.67
CA SER A 25 11.26 7.14 15.66
C SER A 25 10.69 8.12 16.67
N ILE A 26 10.79 7.80 17.96
CA ILE A 26 10.28 8.62 19.05
C ILE A 26 11.32 8.69 20.19
N TYR A 27 11.17 9.67 21.08
CA TYR A 27 11.87 9.71 22.36
C TYR A 27 10.90 9.40 23.50
N MET A 28 11.31 8.52 24.41
CA MET A 28 10.57 8.15 25.61
C MET A 28 11.16 8.82 26.85
N LYS A 29 10.48 8.66 28.00
CA LYS A 29 10.99 9.10 29.31
C LYS A 29 12.44 8.69 29.53
N LYS A 30 13.17 9.47 30.33
CA LYS A 30 14.61 9.30 30.56
C LYS A 30 15.46 9.44 29.29
N ASN A 31 15.00 10.26 28.34
CA ASN A 31 15.67 10.55 27.08
C ASN A 31 16.10 9.30 26.29
N ARG A 32 15.22 8.30 26.22
CA ARG A 32 15.52 7.03 25.54
C ARG A 32 14.98 7.06 24.11
N PRO A 33 15.82 6.95 23.08
CA PRO A 33 15.36 6.70 21.72
C PRO A 33 14.58 5.39 21.65
N ALA A 34 13.46 5.39 20.94
CA ALA A 34 12.60 4.24 20.78
C ALA A 34 11.86 4.25 19.43
N VAL A 35 11.18 3.15 19.12
CA VAL A 35 10.39 2.97 17.91
C VAL A 35 8.94 2.70 18.31
N LYS A 36 8.02 3.48 17.76
CA LYS A 36 6.58 3.22 17.85
C LYS A 36 6.16 2.36 16.66
N LEU A 37 5.72 1.13 16.92
CA LEU A 37 5.08 0.26 15.93
C LEU A 37 3.59 0.62 15.83
N SER A 38 3.03 0.62 14.61
CA SER A 38 1.62 0.84 14.37
C SER A 38 1.15 -0.07 13.25
N VAL A 39 0.01 -0.73 13.48
CA VAL A 39 -0.56 -1.73 12.58
C VAL A 39 -2.03 -1.37 12.32
N LEU A 40 -2.44 -1.37 11.05
CA LEU A 40 -3.84 -1.30 10.66
C LEU A 40 -4.31 -2.70 10.30
N CYS A 41 -5.47 -3.09 10.80
CA CYS A 41 -6.09 -4.37 10.48
C CYS A 41 -7.61 -4.26 10.49
N ILE A 42 -8.28 -5.28 9.96
CA ILE A 42 -9.70 -5.45 10.19
C ILE A 42 -9.95 -6.10 11.55
N GLU A 43 -11.16 -5.90 12.09
CA GLU A 43 -11.53 -6.28 13.45
C GLU A 43 -11.34 -7.78 13.73
N LYS A 44 -11.62 -8.63 12.74
CA LYS A 44 -11.46 -10.09 12.89
C LYS A 44 -9.99 -10.52 13.16
N ASP A 45 -9.02 -9.75 12.68
CA ASP A 45 -7.59 -10.09 12.75
C ASP A 45 -6.88 -9.46 13.96
N LEU A 46 -7.60 -8.60 14.71
CA LEU A 46 -7.05 -7.83 15.83
C LEU A 46 -6.36 -8.70 16.88
N ASN A 47 -7.01 -9.78 17.33
CA ASN A 47 -6.48 -10.64 18.39
C ASN A 47 -5.20 -11.36 17.96
N ASN A 48 -5.14 -11.83 16.71
CA ASN A 48 -3.96 -12.50 16.16
C ASN A 48 -2.78 -11.53 16.09
N ILE A 49 -3.02 -10.32 15.57
CA ILE A 49 -2.00 -9.27 15.47
C ILE A 49 -1.48 -8.83 16.84
N CYS A 50 -2.38 -8.56 17.80
CA CYS A 50 -1.98 -8.21 19.16
C CYS A 50 -1.13 -9.32 19.80
N THR A 51 -1.53 -10.58 19.63
CA THR A 51 -0.81 -11.74 20.15
C THR A 51 0.58 -11.84 19.55
N GLU A 52 0.72 -11.66 18.23
CA GLU A 52 2.01 -11.73 17.56
C GLU A 52 2.96 -10.62 18.02
N ILE A 53 2.45 -9.39 18.16
CA ILE A 53 3.25 -8.27 18.69
C ILE A 53 3.72 -8.56 20.11
N LEU A 54 2.87 -9.10 20.98
CA LEU A 54 3.23 -9.41 22.36
C LEU A 54 4.24 -10.56 22.45
N LYS A 55 4.18 -11.53 21.55
CA LYS A 55 5.13 -12.66 21.50
C LYS A 55 6.50 -12.25 20.98
N GLN A 56 6.54 -11.46 19.90
CA GLN A 56 7.77 -11.15 19.18
C GLN A 56 8.47 -9.89 19.71
N THR A 57 7.78 -9.07 20.51
CA THR A 57 8.34 -7.81 21.01
C THR A 57 8.50 -7.77 22.51
N THR A 58 9.33 -6.82 22.98
CA THR A 58 9.54 -6.59 24.42
C THR A 58 8.44 -5.72 25.03
N THR A 59 7.33 -5.46 24.32
CA THR A 59 6.23 -4.66 24.87
C THR A 59 5.42 -5.48 25.88
N PHE A 60 5.02 -4.84 26.98
CA PHE A 60 4.10 -5.47 27.94
C PHE A 60 2.63 -5.29 27.57
N GLY A 61 2.33 -4.52 26.53
CA GLY A 61 0.96 -4.26 26.14
C GLY A 61 0.85 -3.54 24.80
N VAL A 62 -0.35 -3.59 24.24
CA VAL A 62 -0.72 -2.89 23.01
C VAL A 62 -1.94 -2.03 23.26
N ARG A 63 -2.05 -0.91 22.55
CA ARG A 63 -3.22 -0.03 22.58
C ARG A 63 -3.87 -0.07 21.21
N TYR A 64 -5.18 -0.32 21.16
CA TYR A 64 -5.92 -0.35 19.91
C TYR A 64 -7.20 0.49 20.02
N LYS A 65 -7.69 0.96 18.88
CA LYS A 65 -8.97 1.66 18.75
C LYS A 65 -9.57 1.38 17.39
N LYS A 66 -10.91 1.36 17.31
CA LYS A 66 -11.63 1.27 16.04
C LYS A 66 -11.60 2.63 15.34
N LEU A 67 -11.37 2.61 14.04
CA LEU A 67 -11.33 3.81 13.20
C LEU A 67 -12.30 3.62 12.03
N SER A 68 -13.08 4.66 11.75
CA SER A 68 -13.85 4.75 10.51
C SER A 68 -12.97 5.32 9.41
N ARG A 69 -13.21 4.89 8.17
CA ARG A 69 -12.53 5.43 6.99
C ARG A 69 -13.52 5.62 5.85
N MET A 70 -13.32 6.68 5.09
CA MET A 70 -13.94 6.85 3.78
C MET A 70 -12.93 6.41 2.72
N VAL A 71 -13.35 5.56 1.79
CA VAL A 71 -12.50 5.04 0.72
C VAL A 71 -13.24 5.20 -0.59
N LEU A 72 -12.53 5.64 -1.63
CA LEU A 72 -13.05 5.67 -2.99
C LEU A 72 -13.34 4.24 -3.47
N GLU A 73 -14.41 4.05 -4.22
CA GLU A 73 -14.55 2.84 -5.01
C GLU A 73 -13.34 2.75 -5.96
N ARG A 74 -12.71 1.58 -6.02
CA ARG A 74 -11.55 1.37 -6.87
C ARG A 74 -11.63 0.06 -7.61
N ARG A 75 -11.20 0.05 -8.87
CA ARG A 75 -11.13 -1.15 -9.71
C ARG A 75 -9.75 -1.23 -10.34
N ASN A 76 -9.27 -2.46 -10.51
CA ASN A 76 -8.10 -2.72 -11.35
C ASN A 76 -8.62 -2.99 -12.76
N ILE A 77 -8.22 -2.17 -13.73
CA ILE A 77 -8.56 -2.40 -15.14
C ILE A 77 -7.28 -2.69 -15.91
N LYS A 78 -7.40 -3.52 -16.95
CA LYS A 78 -6.30 -3.93 -17.82
C LYS A 78 -6.29 -3.05 -19.06
N VAL A 79 -5.17 -2.42 -19.35
CA VAL A 79 -4.99 -1.51 -20.50
C VAL A 79 -3.84 -2.03 -21.36
N LYS A 80 -4.03 -1.97 -22.68
CA LYS A 80 -2.96 -2.29 -23.63
C LYS A 80 -2.02 -1.10 -23.75
N SER A 81 -0.75 -1.32 -23.44
CA SER A 81 0.31 -0.33 -23.56
C SER A 81 1.40 -0.79 -24.54
N LYS A 82 2.33 0.10 -24.89
CA LYS A 82 3.52 -0.28 -25.65
C LYS A 82 4.42 -1.30 -24.92
N PHE A 83 4.29 -1.41 -23.61
CA PHE A 83 4.99 -2.40 -22.77
C PHE A 83 4.22 -3.70 -22.59
N GLY A 84 3.10 -3.87 -23.30
CA GLY A 84 2.18 -4.98 -23.14
C GLY A 84 0.98 -4.61 -22.27
N ASN A 85 0.29 -5.62 -21.75
CA ASN A 85 -0.90 -5.38 -20.94
C ASN A 85 -0.52 -5.01 -19.50
N ILE A 86 -0.98 -3.85 -19.05
CA ILE A 86 -0.74 -3.32 -17.71
C ILE A 86 -2.05 -3.18 -16.94
N PHE A 87 -1.97 -3.30 -15.62
CA PHE A 87 -3.06 -3.01 -14.71
C PHE A 87 -2.94 -1.58 -14.20
N ILE A 88 -4.07 -0.90 -14.14
CA ILE A 88 -4.17 0.43 -13.58
C ILE A 88 -5.25 0.42 -12.50
N LYS A 89 -4.94 1.08 -11.38
CA LYS A 89 -5.88 1.31 -10.28
C LYS A 89 -6.68 2.54 -10.62
N VAL A 90 -7.95 2.39 -10.91
CA VAL A 90 -8.89 3.50 -11.18
C VAL A 90 -9.74 3.72 -9.95
N ALA A 91 -9.77 4.95 -9.46
CA ALA A 91 -10.58 5.36 -8.33
C ALA A 91 -11.77 6.21 -8.83
N TYR A 92 -12.95 5.91 -8.31
CA TYR A 92 -14.22 6.51 -8.69
C TYR A 92 -14.79 7.33 -7.53
N TYR A 93 -15.46 8.42 -7.87
CA TYR A 93 -16.23 9.26 -6.97
C TYR A 93 -17.55 9.62 -7.67
N ASP A 94 -18.68 9.31 -7.04
CA ASP A 94 -20.04 9.48 -7.62
C ASP A 94 -20.17 8.90 -9.04
N GLY A 95 -19.66 7.67 -9.23
CA GLY A 95 -19.68 6.96 -10.51
C GLY A 95 -18.68 7.47 -11.56
N ARG A 96 -17.99 8.59 -11.30
CA ARG A 96 -17.02 9.19 -12.24
C ARG A 96 -15.60 8.84 -11.88
N ILE A 97 -14.75 8.66 -12.88
CA ILE A 97 -13.32 8.46 -12.68
C ILE A 97 -12.73 9.74 -12.08
N LEU A 98 -12.22 9.64 -10.85
CA LEU A 98 -11.56 10.75 -10.16
C LEU A 98 -10.06 10.75 -10.42
N LYS A 99 -9.42 9.58 -10.34
CA LYS A 99 -7.98 9.42 -10.59
C LYS A 99 -7.63 7.99 -10.96
N TYR A 100 -6.49 7.82 -11.61
CA TYR A 100 -5.93 6.53 -11.93
C TYR A 100 -4.43 6.53 -11.68
N THR A 101 -3.89 5.36 -11.33
CA THR A 101 -2.44 5.18 -11.19
C THR A 101 -2.03 3.82 -11.75
N PRO A 102 -0.89 3.73 -12.46
CA PRO A 102 -0.29 2.46 -12.82
C PRO A 102 0.06 1.63 -11.58
N GLU A 103 0.00 0.30 -11.73
CA GLU A 103 0.45 -0.64 -10.71
C GLU A 103 1.98 -0.58 -10.57
N TYR A 104 2.49 -0.44 -9.33
CA TYR A 104 3.90 -0.14 -9.07
C TYR A 104 4.82 -1.31 -9.38
N GLU A 105 4.47 -2.53 -8.97
CA GLU A 105 5.32 -3.70 -9.22
C GLU A 105 5.43 -3.98 -10.72
N GLN A 106 4.35 -3.80 -11.49
CA GLN A 106 4.44 -3.88 -12.95
C GLN A 106 5.32 -2.76 -13.54
N CYS A 107 5.21 -1.53 -13.06
CA CYS A 107 6.09 -0.43 -13.53
C CYS A 107 7.56 -0.71 -13.22
N LYS A 108 7.84 -1.34 -12.08
CA LYS A 108 9.18 -1.74 -11.65
C LYS A 108 9.72 -2.89 -12.50
N GLU A 109 8.90 -3.89 -12.84
CA GLU A 109 9.27 -4.95 -13.77
C GLU A 109 9.57 -4.41 -15.17
N ILE A 110 8.71 -3.53 -15.69
CA ILE A 110 8.92 -2.86 -16.99
C ILE A 110 10.22 -2.05 -16.96
N SER A 111 10.43 -1.26 -15.91
CA SER A 111 11.65 -0.46 -15.74
C SER A 111 12.91 -1.33 -15.80
N LYS A 112 12.90 -2.49 -15.14
CA LYS A 112 14.02 -3.46 -15.19
C LYS A 112 14.19 -4.09 -16.58
N ASN A 113 13.11 -4.56 -17.18
CA ASN A 113 13.15 -5.31 -18.44
C ASN A 113 13.56 -4.43 -19.63
N PHE A 114 13.11 -3.18 -19.65
CA PHE A 114 13.40 -2.22 -20.72
C PHE A 114 14.60 -1.32 -20.39
N ASN A 115 15.19 -1.46 -19.19
CA ASN A 115 16.30 -0.64 -18.70
C ASN A 115 16.04 0.87 -18.82
N ILE A 116 14.84 1.30 -18.41
CA ILE A 116 14.45 2.72 -18.42
C ILE A 116 14.05 3.17 -17.01
N PRO A 117 14.23 4.46 -16.66
CA PRO A 117 13.82 4.95 -15.35
C PRO A 117 12.33 4.76 -15.10
N ILE A 118 11.95 4.31 -13.90
CA ILE A 118 10.54 4.07 -13.55
C ILE A 118 9.66 5.32 -13.74
N ARG A 119 10.22 6.53 -13.58
CA ARG A 119 9.53 7.78 -13.91
C ARG A 119 9.07 7.84 -15.36
N VAL A 120 9.93 7.44 -16.30
CA VAL A 120 9.59 7.40 -17.74
C VAL A 120 8.50 6.36 -17.99
N VAL A 121 8.55 5.21 -17.33
CA VAL A 121 7.48 4.20 -17.39
C VAL A 121 6.14 4.80 -16.95
N TYR A 122 6.11 5.50 -15.82
CA TYR A 122 4.90 6.18 -15.35
C TYR A 122 4.40 7.22 -16.34
N ASP A 123 5.28 8.08 -16.86
CA ASP A 123 4.92 9.17 -17.77
C ASP A 123 4.30 8.63 -19.07
N GLU A 124 4.89 7.58 -19.64
CA GLU A 124 4.42 6.96 -20.88
C GLU A 124 3.10 6.21 -20.69
N ILE A 125 3.00 5.43 -19.61
CA ILE A 125 1.76 4.74 -19.27
C ILE A 125 0.63 5.76 -19.02
N ASN A 126 0.88 6.82 -18.25
CA ASN A 126 -0.11 7.86 -17.98
C ASN A 126 -0.56 8.56 -19.27
N HIS A 127 0.36 8.83 -20.20
CA HIS A 127 0.04 9.40 -21.50
C HIS A 127 -0.93 8.50 -22.29
N GLU A 128 -0.67 7.19 -22.34
CA GLU A 128 -1.53 6.22 -23.04
C GLU A 128 -2.90 6.05 -22.36
N ILE A 129 -2.94 5.93 -21.03
CA ILE A 129 -4.19 5.79 -20.27
C ILE A 129 -5.07 7.02 -20.42
N SER A 130 -4.50 8.22 -20.45
CA SER A 130 -5.27 9.46 -20.60
C SER A 130 -6.12 9.45 -21.89
N LYS A 131 -5.64 8.81 -22.96
CA LYS A 131 -6.37 8.63 -24.21
C LYS A 131 -7.49 7.60 -24.05
N TYR A 132 -7.18 6.46 -23.42
CA TYR A 132 -8.14 5.38 -23.16
C TYR A 132 -9.31 5.82 -22.26
N ILE A 133 -9.06 6.62 -21.24
CA ILE A 133 -10.10 7.12 -20.34
C ILE A 133 -10.98 8.16 -21.03
N LYS A 134 -10.39 9.04 -21.86
CA LYS A 134 -11.18 10.00 -22.67
C LYS A 134 -12.13 9.31 -23.64
N THR A 135 -11.78 8.13 -24.14
CA THR A 135 -12.68 7.34 -24.99
C THR A 135 -13.80 6.67 -24.20
N LEU A 136 -13.56 6.25 -22.95
CA LEU A 136 -14.60 5.69 -22.08
C LEU A 136 -15.62 6.76 -21.64
N SER A 137 -15.17 7.98 -21.35
CA SER A 137 -16.05 9.08 -20.91
C SER A 137 -16.89 9.73 -22.02
N LYS A 138 -16.72 9.31 -23.29
CA LYS A 138 -17.50 9.80 -24.44
C LYS A 138 -18.61 8.83 -24.87
N GLY A 139 -18.74 7.69 -24.19
CA GLY A 139 -19.73 6.66 -24.48
C GLY A 139 -20.99 6.73 -23.61
N ASP A 140 -21.14 7.79 -22.81
CA ASP A 140 -22.36 8.12 -22.04
C ASP A 140 -23.16 9.22 -22.75
#